data_AF-A0A3A6D6R7-F1
#
_entry.id   AF-A0A3A6D6R7-F1
#
_cell.length_a   1.000
_cell.length_b   1.000
_cell.length_c   1.000
_cell.angle_alpha   90.00
_cell.angle_beta   90.00
_cell.angle_gamma   90.00
#
_symmetry.space_group_name_H-M   'P 1'
#
loop_
_entity.id
_entity.type
_entity.pdbx_description
1 polymer ?
#
loop_
_entity_poly.entity_id
_entity_poly.type
_entity_poly.pdbx_seq_one_letter_code
_entity_poly.pdbx_strand_id
1 'polypeptide(L)'
;MKNSKLSRRVILALVMVFFYFPILYMLIFSFNGSRSLTSFDGFSLQWYHKMFNDRNMMEAIYYTLVTAVVATFVSTIVGTITAIGLSKSRRIVREVVQQINDLPIMNPEIVTAVGLMLFYVSLHMEKGFLTMLLAHIAFCTPYVILSVMPKLRGLDPNLAEAAMDLGARPTQAMWKVIVPQIMPGIVSGALIAFTMSFDDFIISYFVTGNGVKNISTLVWTMSKRINPSINSLSTLIVIMITVTLLIVNIVPMVREKAARNNKPISYKVSGIIGMCFVLVIGGLLFALKGGVGNTSTEDAIAKYGSDTLKVYNWGEYMDPDVNAAFEKQYGVKVIYDTFDSNELMYTKLQGGESYDVIVPSDYMIERLMGEEKLQPLDKSVVTNLAVLADGVKGLSYDPDNTYSAPYFWGTVGIVYNKKNVDKADLEKEGFNIFQDQKYKGRLYLYDSERDSFMMALKALGYSMNTSSEKELKDAYEWLVKSVSTMDPEIVTDEVIDAMINGNKDLALVYSGDAAFILSENEDMDYFMPKEGTNLWSDAMVIPKDAKNPKLANEYINFVLEYEQSMKNSLFVGYASSNGEVLDELSGKDGEFYGNSAYLPRVGYPKDEIFEYNAKTKKLISDYWTKVKIAK
;
A
#
# COMPACT_ATOMS: atom_id res chain seq x y z
N MET A 1 -15.36 41.95 27.42
CA MET A 1 -15.07 41.54 26.01
C MET A 1 -13.57 41.34 25.67
N LYS A 2 -12.62 41.25 26.63
CA LYS A 2 -11.19 40.95 26.35
C LYS A 2 -10.85 39.44 26.43
N ASN A 3 -11.50 38.68 27.32
CA ASN A 3 -11.22 37.24 27.50
C ASN A 3 -11.59 36.34 26.31
N SER A 4 -12.53 36.77 25.44
CA SER A 4 -12.89 35.99 24.24
C SER A 4 -11.83 36.02 23.16
N LYS A 5 -10.94 37.03 23.12
CA LYS A 5 -9.82 37.07 22.17
C LYS A 5 -8.68 36.17 22.61
N LEU A 6 -8.43 36.08 23.92
CA LEU A 6 -7.40 35.19 24.47
C LEU A 6 -7.83 33.73 24.32
N SER A 7 -9.07 33.38 24.69
CA SER A 7 -9.58 32.02 24.52
C SER A 7 -9.60 31.57 23.06
N ARG A 8 -10.02 32.43 22.12
CA ARG A 8 -9.96 32.13 20.68
C ARG A 8 -8.53 31.91 20.16
N ARG A 9 -7.55 32.69 20.63
CA ARG A 9 -6.14 32.50 20.25
C ARG A 9 -5.58 31.21 20.82
N VAL A 10 -5.93 30.86 22.06
CA VAL A 10 -5.53 29.59 22.67
C VAL A 10 -6.15 28.40 21.93
N ILE A 11 -7.45 28.46 21.62
CA ILE A 11 -8.12 27.41 20.82
C ILE A 11 -7.45 27.29 19.45
N LEU A 12 -7.18 28.40 18.77
CA LEU A 12 -6.50 28.37 17.48
C LEU A 12 -5.08 27.81 17.57
N ALA A 13 -4.33 28.15 18.62
CA ALA A 13 -3.01 27.57 18.85
C ALA A 13 -3.08 26.06 19.12
N LEU A 14 -4.04 25.60 19.93
CA LEU A 14 -4.25 24.17 20.19
C LEU A 14 -4.64 23.42 18.91
N VAL A 15 -5.51 23.99 18.08
CA VAL A 15 -5.88 23.41 16.78
C VAL A 15 -4.67 23.32 15.86
N MET A 16 -3.84 24.37 15.80
CA MET A 16 -2.61 24.34 15.00
C MET A 16 -1.64 23.28 15.54
N VAL A 17 -1.41 23.22 16.85
CA VAL A 17 -0.56 22.17 17.44
C VAL A 17 -1.10 20.78 17.11
N PHE A 18 -2.41 20.55 17.24
CA PHE A 18 -3.03 19.27 16.94
C PHE A 18 -2.78 18.81 15.49
N PHE A 19 -2.90 19.72 14.50
CA PHE A 19 -2.67 19.36 13.10
C PHE A 19 -1.19 19.25 12.71
N TYR A 20 -0.31 20.09 13.26
CA TYR A 20 1.10 20.11 12.89
C TYR A 20 1.97 19.18 13.73
N PHE A 21 1.53 18.76 14.92
CA PHE A 21 2.30 17.89 15.80
C PHE A 21 2.57 16.51 15.19
N PRO A 22 1.60 15.79 14.59
CA PRO A 22 1.88 14.51 13.93
C PRO A 22 2.86 14.64 12.76
N ILE A 23 2.78 15.74 12.01
CA ILE A 23 3.73 16.04 10.92
C ILE A 23 5.14 16.22 11.50
N LEU A 24 5.26 17.02 12.56
CA LEU A 24 6.55 17.23 13.23
C LEU A 24 7.10 15.95 13.85
N TYR A 25 6.24 15.11 14.41
CA TYR A 25 6.60 13.80 14.94
C TYR A 25 7.19 12.90 13.86
N MET A 26 6.52 12.75 12.72
CA MET A 26 7.04 12.00 11.57
C MET A 26 8.36 12.59 11.03
N LEU A 27 8.48 13.92 10.97
CA LEU A 27 9.72 14.60 10.58
C LEU A 27 10.90 14.33 11.52
N ILE A 28 10.65 14.08 12.80
CA ILE A 28 11.69 13.73 13.77
C ILE A 28 12.05 12.26 13.64
N PHE A 29 11.05 11.38 13.58
CA PHE A 29 11.22 9.93 13.48
C PHE A 29 11.77 9.46 12.12
N SER A 30 11.74 10.30 11.08
CA SER A 30 12.46 10.02 9.83
C SER A 30 13.98 9.94 10.01
N PHE A 31 14.51 10.56 11.07
CA PHE A 31 15.92 10.48 11.45
C PHE A 31 16.20 9.42 12.53
N ASN A 32 15.27 8.50 12.82
CA ASN A 32 15.47 7.49 13.87
C ASN A 32 16.50 6.43 13.47
N GLY A 33 17.31 5.99 14.45
CA GLY A 33 18.32 4.94 14.30
C GLY A 33 17.76 3.51 14.33
N SER A 34 16.52 3.31 14.75
CA SER A 34 15.90 1.97 14.83
C SER A 34 14.62 1.84 13.99
N ARG A 35 14.08 0.62 13.98
CA ARG A 35 12.81 0.29 13.31
C ARG A 35 11.58 0.76 14.09
N SER A 36 11.76 1.19 15.34
CA SER A 36 10.66 1.63 16.19
C SER A 36 10.03 2.95 15.69
N LEU A 37 8.70 2.99 15.70
CA LEU A 37 7.91 4.21 15.41
C LEU A 37 7.61 5.02 16.69
N THR A 38 8.00 4.50 17.87
CA THR A 38 7.64 5.06 19.18
C THR A 38 8.86 5.36 20.06
N SER A 39 9.95 4.57 19.95
CA SER A 39 11.23 4.82 20.62
C SER A 39 12.21 5.50 19.67
N PHE A 40 12.85 6.58 20.13
CA PHE A 40 13.90 7.27 19.38
C PHE A 40 15.27 6.87 19.89
N ASP A 41 15.97 6.00 19.16
CA ASP A 41 17.22 5.37 19.61
C ASP A 41 18.46 6.20 19.25
N GLY A 42 18.34 7.13 18.30
CA GLY A 42 19.42 8.04 17.89
C GLY A 42 19.21 8.68 16.52
N PHE A 43 20.04 9.65 16.18
CA PHE A 43 19.98 10.31 14.86
C PHE A 43 20.70 9.47 13.80
N SER A 44 20.01 9.18 12.69
CA SER A 44 20.54 8.44 11.54
C SER A 44 19.91 8.91 10.22
N LEU A 45 20.66 8.79 9.12
CA LEU A 45 20.18 9.03 7.75
C LEU A 45 19.90 7.72 6.98
N GLN A 46 19.96 6.58 7.66
CA GLN A 46 19.83 5.27 7.03
C GLN A 46 18.53 5.11 6.23
N TRP A 47 17.42 5.66 6.70
CA TRP A 47 16.11 5.55 6.05
C TRP A 47 16.04 6.38 4.77
N TYR A 48 16.74 7.51 4.71
CA TYR A 48 16.91 8.27 3.47
C TYR A 48 17.77 7.51 2.47
N HIS A 49 18.87 6.89 2.92
CA HIS A 49 19.70 6.06 2.05
C HIS A 49 18.93 4.86 1.50
N LYS A 50 18.16 4.17 2.36
CA LYS A 50 17.25 3.09 1.97
C LYS A 50 16.21 3.56 0.95
N MET A 51 15.56 4.70 1.21
CA MET A 51 14.58 5.29 0.30
C MET A 51 15.17 5.64 -1.07
N PHE A 52 16.36 6.23 -1.15
CA PHE A 52 16.99 6.59 -2.42
C PHE A 52 17.49 5.39 -3.22
N ASN A 53 17.78 4.27 -2.57
CA ASN A 53 18.17 3.02 -3.23
C ASN A 53 16.95 2.15 -3.60
N ASP A 54 15.79 2.40 -3.00
CA ASP A 54 14.56 1.70 -3.32
C ASP A 54 13.96 2.23 -4.64
N ARG A 55 14.10 1.42 -5.70
CA ARG A 55 13.58 1.73 -7.04
C ARG A 55 12.08 2.00 -7.03
N ASN A 56 11.30 1.26 -6.26
CA ASN A 56 9.84 1.42 -6.22
C ASN A 56 9.47 2.77 -5.60
N MET A 57 10.17 3.19 -4.55
CA MET A 57 10.00 4.52 -3.96
C MET A 57 10.36 5.64 -4.94
N MET A 58 11.47 5.50 -5.65
CA MET A 58 11.91 6.50 -6.62
C MET A 58 10.98 6.56 -7.84
N GLU A 59 10.49 5.42 -8.33
CA GLU A 59 9.47 5.35 -9.39
C GLU A 59 8.14 5.98 -8.90
N ALA A 60 7.75 5.77 -7.64
CA ALA A 60 6.55 6.40 -7.09
C ALA A 60 6.65 7.94 -7.03
N ILE A 61 7.80 8.47 -6.63
CA ILE A 61 8.09 9.91 -6.67
C ILE A 61 8.00 10.44 -8.10
N TYR A 62 8.59 9.71 -9.06
CA TYR A 62 8.53 10.05 -10.48
C TYR A 62 7.08 10.10 -10.98
N TYR A 63 6.29 9.04 -10.75
CA TYR A 63 4.92 8.97 -11.22
C TYR A 63 4.02 10.04 -10.61
N THR A 64 4.13 10.33 -9.32
CA THR A 64 3.40 11.45 -8.68
C THR A 64 3.74 12.77 -9.35
N LEU A 65 5.03 13.08 -9.53
CA LEU A 65 5.46 14.35 -10.09
C LEU A 65 5.06 14.52 -11.56
N VAL A 66 5.32 13.53 -12.40
CA VAL A 66 4.94 13.59 -13.82
C VAL A 66 3.44 13.73 -13.94
N THR A 67 2.67 12.90 -13.23
CA THR A 67 1.21 12.90 -13.32
C THR A 67 0.65 14.24 -12.86
N ALA A 68 1.06 14.74 -11.69
CA ALA A 68 0.59 16.02 -11.18
C ALA A 68 0.89 17.18 -12.15
N VAL A 69 2.09 17.24 -12.71
CA VAL A 69 2.49 18.31 -13.64
C VAL A 69 1.77 18.21 -14.98
N VAL A 70 1.75 17.03 -15.59
CA VAL A 70 1.13 16.83 -16.91
C VAL A 70 -0.38 16.96 -16.82
N ALA A 71 -1.03 16.35 -15.82
CA ALA A 71 -2.45 16.49 -15.60
C ALA A 71 -2.84 17.94 -15.33
N THR A 72 -2.07 18.68 -14.52
CA THR A 72 -2.30 20.12 -14.30
C THR A 72 -2.18 20.92 -15.58
N PHE A 73 -1.11 20.70 -16.36
CA PHE A 73 -0.87 21.44 -17.59
C PHE A 73 -1.99 21.22 -18.60
N VAL A 74 -2.34 19.96 -18.85
CA VAL A 74 -3.39 19.59 -19.80
C VAL A 74 -4.77 20.05 -19.32
N SER A 75 -5.13 19.80 -18.06
CA SER A 75 -6.41 20.26 -17.49
C SER A 75 -6.52 21.79 -17.46
N THR A 76 -5.42 22.51 -17.26
CA THR A 76 -5.41 23.97 -17.31
C THR A 76 -5.74 24.47 -18.71
N ILE A 77 -5.14 23.88 -19.74
CA ILE A 77 -5.43 24.21 -21.14
C ILE A 77 -6.87 23.87 -21.49
N VAL A 78 -7.27 22.62 -21.27
CA VAL A 78 -8.61 22.11 -21.61
C VAL A 78 -9.69 22.86 -20.85
N GLY A 79 -9.51 23.07 -19.55
CA GLY A 79 -10.44 23.78 -18.69
C GLY A 79 -10.57 25.25 -19.04
N THR A 80 -9.47 25.93 -19.36
CA THR A 80 -9.51 27.35 -19.78
C THR A 80 -10.22 27.51 -21.12
N ILE A 81 -9.90 26.66 -22.10
CA ILE A 81 -10.57 26.66 -23.42
C ILE A 81 -12.06 26.39 -23.24
N THR A 82 -12.41 25.40 -22.43
CA THR A 82 -13.81 25.05 -22.11
C THR A 82 -14.52 26.22 -21.46
N ALA A 83 -13.93 26.87 -20.45
CA ALA A 83 -14.54 28.01 -19.77
C ALA A 83 -14.79 29.20 -20.71
N ILE A 84 -13.82 29.54 -21.57
CA ILE A 84 -13.97 30.59 -22.59
C ILE A 84 -15.09 30.21 -23.58
N GLY A 85 -15.08 28.98 -24.08
CA GLY A 85 -16.10 28.47 -25.00
C GLY A 85 -17.50 28.54 -24.40
N LEU A 86 -17.67 28.07 -23.15
CA LEU A 86 -18.95 28.10 -22.44
C LEU A 86 -19.47 29.52 -22.20
N SER A 87 -18.57 30.49 -21.99
CA SER A 87 -18.94 31.90 -21.79
C SER A 87 -19.67 32.51 -22.99
N LYS A 88 -19.33 32.07 -24.21
CA LYS A 88 -19.94 32.53 -25.48
C LYS A 88 -20.94 31.53 -26.07
N SER A 89 -21.14 30.37 -25.42
CA SER A 89 -22.07 29.32 -25.87
C SER A 89 -23.54 29.66 -25.59
N ARG A 90 -24.45 29.06 -26.38
CA ARG A 90 -25.91 29.07 -26.12
C ARG A 90 -26.20 28.44 -24.76
N ARG A 91 -27.30 28.88 -24.12
CA ARG A 91 -27.71 28.46 -22.76
C ARG A 91 -27.74 26.93 -22.60
N ILE A 92 -28.36 26.22 -23.55
CA ILE A 92 -28.49 24.75 -23.49
C ILE A 92 -27.13 24.05 -23.50
N VAL A 93 -26.23 24.44 -24.43
CA VAL A 93 -24.87 23.86 -24.51
C VAL A 93 -24.11 24.12 -23.22
N ARG A 94 -24.24 25.34 -22.68
CA ARG A 94 -23.61 25.71 -21.42
C ARG A 94 -24.09 24.85 -20.26
N GLU A 95 -25.41 24.69 -20.11
CA GLU A 95 -26.01 23.92 -19.02
C GLU A 95 -25.64 22.43 -19.10
N VAL A 96 -25.70 21.82 -20.29
CA VAL A 96 -25.36 20.39 -20.48
C VAL A 96 -23.88 20.12 -20.18
N VAL A 97 -22.97 20.92 -20.73
CA VAL A 97 -21.53 20.72 -20.51
C VAL A 97 -21.17 20.98 -19.05
N GLN A 98 -21.78 21.98 -18.41
CA GLN A 98 -21.57 22.24 -16.98
C GLN A 98 -22.05 21.07 -16.11
N GLN A 99 -23.24 20.52 -16.38
CA GLN A 99 -23.73 19.35 -15.64
C GLN A 99 -22.80 18.15 -15.76
N ILE A 100 -22.30 17.84 -16.97
CA ILE A 100 -21.33 16.75 -17.18
C ILE A 100 -20.02 17.04 -16.43
N ASN A 101 -19.53 18.28 -16.52
CA ASN A 101 -18.31 18.72 -15.85
C ASN A 101 -18.41 18.67 -14.33
N ASP A 102 -19.60 18.86 -13.76
CA ASP A 102 -19.79 18.89 -12.31
C ASP A 102 -19.93 17.47 -11.72
N LEU A 103 -20.14 16.43 -12.54
CA LEU A 103 -20.28 15.04 -12.07
C LEU A 103 -19.10 14.56 -11.21
N PRO A 104 -17.81 14.73 -11.61
CA PRO A 104 -16.69 14.28 -10.79
C PRO A 104 -16.59 15.01 -9.45
N ILE A 105 -17.09 16.23 -9.35
CA ILE A 105 -17.06 17.05 -8.13
C ILE A 105 -18.23 16.71 -7.20
N MET A 106 -19.39 16.41 -7.77
CA MET A 106 -20.60 16.10 -7.01
C MET A 106 -20.63 14.67 -6.47
N ASN A 107 -19.99 13.73 -7.16
CA ASN A 107 -19.94 12.34 -6.74
C ASN A 107 -18.83 12.13 -5.69
N PRO A 108 -19.01 11.17 -4.76
CA PRO A 108 -17.89 10.68 -3.96
C PRO A 108 -16.76 10.18 -4.87
N GLU A 109 -15.51 10.52 -4.55
CA GLU A 109 -14.34 10.18 -5.36
C GLU A 109 -14.25 8.68 -5.68
N ILE A 110 -14.61 7.83 -4.72
CA ILE A 110 -14.64 6.36 -4.87
C ILE A 110 -15.58 5.90 -6.00
N VAL A 111 -16.71 6.58 -6.19
CA VAL A 111 -17.67 6.24 -7.25
C VAL A 111 -17.08 6.57 -8.61
N THR A 112 -16.42 7.73 -8.72
CA THR A 112 -15.72 8.14 -9.93
C THR A 112 -14.56 7.18 -10.26
N ALA A 113 -13.77 6.79 -9.25
CA ALA A 113 -12.64 5.88 -9.40
C ALA A 113 -13.08 4.48 -9.89
N VAL A 114 -14.09 3.88 -9.24
CA VAL A 114 -14.64 2.57 -9.65
C VAL A 114 -15.29 2.66 -11.03
N GLY A 115 -16.00 3.75 -11.33
CA GLY A 115 -16.59 3.99 -12.65
C GLY A 115 -15.54 4.04 -13.76
N LEU A 116 -14.44 4.76 -13.55
CA LEU A 116 -13.32 4.84 -14.49
C LEU A 116 -12.60 3.49 -14.63
N MET A 117 -12.40 2.76 -13.54
CA MET A 117 -11.83 1.41 -13.58
C MET A 117 -12.69 0.48 -14.46
N LEU A 118 -14.00 0.41 -14.23
CA LEU A 118 -14.91 -0.41 -15.02
C LEU A 118 -14.96 0.03 -16.48
N PHE A 119 -14.88 1.34 -16.73
CA PHE A 119 -14.79 1.88 -18.07
C PHE A 119 -13.52 1.41 -18.79
N TYR A 120 -12.35 1.51 -18.18
CA TYR A 120 -11.08 1.03 -18.77
C TYR A 120 -11.08 -0.48 -19.00
N VAL A 121 -11.62 -1.25 -18.05
CA VAL A 121 -11.81 -2.70 -18.23
C VAL A 121 -12.72 -2.99 -19.42
N SER A 122 -13.83 -2.27 -19.59
CA SER A 122 -14.74 -2.47 -20.74
C SER A 122 -14.08 -2.15 -22.08
N LEU A 123 -13.13 -1.22 -22.09
CA LEU A 123 -12.34 -0.86 -23.27
C LEU A 123 -11.13 -1.78 -23.50
N HIS A 124 -10.92 -2.78 -22.63
CA HIS A 124 -9.73 -3.64 -22.65
C HIS A 124 -8.43 -2.82 -22.60
N MET A 125 -8.45 -1.68 -21.91
CA MET A 125 -7.27 -0.85 -21.70
C MET A 125 -6.47 -1.43 -20.55
N GLU A 126 -5.20 -1.76 -20.80
CA GLU A 126 -4.28 -2.14 -19.73
C GLU A 126 -4.07 -0.96 -18.77
N LYS A 127 -4.25 -1.23 -17.47
CA LYS A 127 -4.07 -0.24 -16.42
C LYS A 127 -2.60 0.08 -16.21
N GLY A 128 -2.29 1.36 -16.02
CA GLY A 128 -0.93 1.85 -15.80
C GLY A 128 -0.87 3.38 -15.81
N PHE A 129 0.25 3.92 -16.29
CA PHE A 129 0.48 5.36 -16.28
C PHE A 129 -0.53 6.13 -17.14
N LEU A 130 -0.91 5.60 -18.30
CA LEU A 130 -1.84 6.28 -19.21
C LEU A 130 -3.25 6.38 -18.62
N THR A 131 -3.78 5.29 -18.05
CA THR A 131 -5.10 5.28 -17.42
C THR A 131 -5.14 6.21 -16.21
N MET A 132 -4.08 6.22 -15.39
CA MET A 132 -3.91 7.20 -14.31
C MET A 132 -3.88 8.64 -14.82
N LEU A 133 -3.06 8.94 -15.83
CA LEU A 133 -2.96 10.29 -16.36
C LEU A 133 -4.30 10.80 -16.93
N LEU A 134 -5.01 9.96 -17.69
CA LEU A 134 -6.31 10.32 -18.25
C LEU A 134 -7.36 10.56 -17.17
N ALA A 135 -7.39 9.71 -16.14
CA ALA A 135 -8.28 9.87 -14.99
C ALA A 135 -8.01 11.20 -14.27
N HIS A 136 -6.75 11.54 -14.03
CA HIS A 136 -6.35 12.80 -13.38
C HIS A 136 -6.69 14.02 -14.23
N ILE A 137 -6.52 13.96 -15.56
CA ILE A 137 -6.93 15.05 -16.46
C ILE A 137 -8.45 15.27 -16.38
N ALA A 138 -9.23 14.19 -16.42
CA ALA A 138 -10.69 14.25 -16.33
C ALA A 138 -11.15 14.82 -14.98
N PHE A 139 -10.50 14.42 -13.89
CA PHE A 139 -10.78 14.88 -12.53
C PHE A 139 -10.36 16.34 -12.27
N CYS A 140 -9.22 16.77 -12.81
CA CYS A 140 -8.68 18.12 -12.58
C CYS A 140 -9.37 19.22 -13.40
N THR A 141 -9.85 18.89 -14.61
CA THR A 141 -10.43 19.86 -15.55
C THR A 141 -11.61 20.65 -14.95
N PRO A 142 -12.56 20.01 -14.23
CA PRO A 142 -13.63 20.72 -13.54
C PRO A 142 -13.17 21.81 -12.58
N TYR A 143 -12.11 21.58 -11.80
CA TYR A 143 -11.58 22.55 -10.85
C TYR A 143 -10.98 23.78 -11.55
N VAL A 144 -10.32 23.59 -12.70
CA VAL A 144 -9.83 24.69 -13.54
C VAL A 144 -11.01 25.53 -14.03
N ILE A 145 -12.07 24.89 -14.53
CA ILE A 145 -13.26 25.59 -15.02
C ILE A 145 -13.93 26.39 -13.89
N LEU A 146 -14.08 25.81 -12.70
CA LEU A 146 -14.63 26.49 -11.53
C LEU A 146 -13.81 27.71 -11.10
N SER A 147 -12.50 27.72 -11.34
CA SER A 147 -11.62 28.84 -11.01
C SER A 147 -11.60 29.93 -12.08
N VAL A 148 -11.65 29.55 -13.36
CA VAL A 148 -11.58 30.48 -14.51
C VAL A 148 -12.94 31.13 -14.79
N MET A 149 -14.04 30.37 -14.69
CA MET A 149 -15.38 30.83 -15.07
C MET A 149 -15.87 32.07 -14.29
N PRO A 150 -15.65 32.21 -12.97
CA PRO A 150 -16.01 33.43 -12.23
C PRO A 150 -15.25 34.67 -12.72
N LYS A 151 -13.98 34.52 -13.14
CA LYS A 151 -13.19 35.62 -13.70
C LYS A 151 -13.72 36.04 -15.07
N LEU A 152 -14.07 35.08 -15.92
CA LEU A 152 -14.70 35.36 -17.21
C LEU A 152 -16.04 36.08 -17.07
N ARG A 153 -16.89 35.63 -16.14
CA ARG A 153 -18.20 36.27 -15.86
C ARG A 153 -18.07 37.68 -15.30
N GLY A 154 -16.93 38.01 -14.68
CA GLY A 154 -16.65 39.34 -14.15
C GLY A 154 -16.09 40.33 -15.17
N LEU A 155 -15.77 39.92 -16.40
CA LEU A 155 -15.29 40.82 -17.44
C LEU A 155 -16.42 41.61 -18.09
N ASP A 156 -16.12 42.82 -18.56
CA ASP A 156 -17.02 43.58 -19.43
C ASP A 156 -17.28 42.76 -20.73
N PRO A 157 -18.54 42.47 -21.08
CA PRO A 157 -18.88 41.67 -22.25
C PRO A 157 -18.35 42.26 -23.58
N ASN A 158 -18.13 43.58 -23.64
CA ASN A 158 -17.72 44.32 -24.83
C ASN A 158 -16.19 44.41 -24.99
N LEU A 159 -15.42 43.95 -24.00
CA LEU A 159 -13.97 44.14 -23.95
C LEU A 159 -13.23 43.49 -25.15
N ALA A 160 -13.74 42.35 -25.63
CA ALA A 160 -13.20 41.68 -26.82
C ALA A 160 -13.55 42.45 -28.12
N GLU A 161 -14.75 43.03 -28.19
CA GLU A 161 -15.24 43.78 -29.36
C GLU A 161 -14.47 45.11 -29.48
N ALA A 162 -14.30 45.84 -28.38
CA ALA A 162 -13.49 47.05 -28.35
C ALA A 162 -12.03 46.81 -28.83
N ALA A 163 -11.44 45.66 -28.50
CA ALA A 163 -10.12 45.30 -29.00
C ALA A 163 -10.11 45.08 -30.52
N MET A 164 -11.17 44.45 -31.06
CA MET A 164 -11.31 44.21 -32.49
C MET A 164 -11.59 45.50 -33.27
N ASP A 165 -12.37 46.43 -32.71
CA ASP A 165 -12.61 47.76 -33.28
C ASP A 165 -11.32 48.58 -33.40
N LEU A 166 -10.37 48.38 -32.49
CA LEU A 166 -9.03 48.98 -32.55
C LEU A 166 -8.07 48.24 -33.51
N GLY A 167 -8.57 47.31 -34.32
CA GLY A 167 -7.83 46.60 -35.37
C GLY A 167 -7.20 45.27 -34.93
N ALA A 168 -7.50 44.76 -33.72
CA ALA A 168 -7.03 43.44 -33.32
C ALA A 168 -7.83 42.32 -34.02
N ARG A 169 -7.15 41.26 -34.46
CA ARG A 169 -7.83 40.04 -34.92
C ARG A 169 -8.49 39.31 -33.72
N PRO A 170 -9.52 38.46 -33.91
CA PRO A 170 -10.15 37.71 -32.82
C PRO A 170 -9.17 36.91 -31.96
N THR A 171 -8.17 36.30 -32.57
CA THR A 171 -7.10 35.59 -31.86
C THR A 171 -6.22 36.54 -31.04
N GLN A 172 -5.96 37.75 -31.53
CA GLN A 172 -5.23 38.78 -30.79
C GLN A 172 -6.06 39.33 -29.63
N ALA A 173 -7.36 39.56 -29.81
CA ALA A 173 -8.26 39.96 -28.71
C ALA A 173 -8.29 38.88 -27.62
N MET A 174 -8.36 37.60 -27.99
CA MET A 174 -8.29 36.49 -27.03
C MET A 174 -6.97 36.46 -26.27
N TRP A 175 -5.83 36.41 -26.95
CA TRP A 175 -4.52 36.20 -26.33
C TRP A 175 -3.93 37.46 -25.67
N LYS A 176 -4.23 38.66 -26.17
CA LYS A 176 -3.67 39.92 -25.65
C LYS A 176 -4.58 40.64 -24.67
N VAL A 177 -5.88 40.31 -24.65
CA VAL A 177 -6.85 41.03 -23.82
C VAL A 177 -7.56 40.07 -22.86
N ILE A 178 -8.26 39.06 -23.36
CA ILE A 178 -9.07 38.16 -22.50
C ILE A 178 -8.19 37.30 -21.60
N VAL A 179 -7.23 36.55 -22.17
CA VAL A 179 -6.36 35.62 -21.41
C VAL A 179 -5.60 36.33 -20.29
N PRO A 180 -4.96 37.50 -20.50
CA PRO A 180 -4.29 38.24 -19.43
C PRO A 180 -5.21 38.65 -18.28
N GLN A 181 -6.47 39.01 -18.57
CA GLN A 181 -7.43 39.42 -17.55
C GLN A 181 -7.90 38.25 -16.67
N ILE A 182 -8.02 37.05 -17.26
CA ILE A 182 -8.40 35.83 -16.53
C ILE A 182 -7.20 35.06 -15.97
N MET A 183 -5.97 35.53 -16.24
CA MET A 183 -4.73 34.89 -15.80
C MET A 183 -4.70 34.55 -14.30
N PRO A 184 -5.19 35.41 -13.38
CA PRO A 184 -5.27 35.05 -11.96
C PRO A 184 -6.16 33.84 -11.69
N GLY A 185 -7.26 33.68 -12.45
CA GLY A 185 -8.14 32.52 -12.38
C GLY A 185 -7.51 31.27 -12.97
N ILE A 186 -6.78 31.40 -14.09
CA ILE A 186 -6.03 30.28 -14.69
C ILE A 186 -4.95 29.78 -13.74
N VAL A 187 -4.16 30.69 -13.13
CA VAL A 187 -3.14 30.30 -12.15
C VAL A 187 -3.78 29.63 -10.93
N SER A 188 -4.84 30.21 -10.37
CA SER A 188 -5.58 29.61 -9.26
C SER A 188 -6.12 28.21 -9.60
N GLY A 189 -6.69 28.04 -10.80
CA GLY A 189 -7.18 26.75 -11.29
C GLY A 189 -6.07 25.71 -11.45
N ALA A 190 -4.92 26.10 -12.02
CA ALA A 190 -3.77 25.23 -12.16
C ALA A 190 -3.22 24.76 -10.81
N LEU A 191 -3.23 25.63 -9.79
CA LEU A 191 -2.77 25.28 -8.45
C LEU A 191 -3.70 24.30 -7.74
N ILE A 192 -5.00 24.50 -7.89
CA ILE A 192 -6.00 23.55 -7.36
C ILE A 192 -5.82 22.21 -8.07
N ALA A 193 -5.75 22.19 -9.41
CA ALA A 193 -5.52 20.97 -10.18
C ALA A 193 -4.23 20.24 -9.76
N PHE A 194 -3.13 20.97 -9.55
CA PHE A 194 -1.88 20.37 -9.07
C PHE A 194 -2.03 19.77 -7.69
N THR A 195 -2.64 20.51 -6.76
CA THR A 195 -2.85 20.04 -5.38
C THR A 195 -3.67 18.76 -5.38
N MET A 196 -4.83 18.77 -6.05
CA MET A 196 -5.74 17.62 -6.12
C MET A 196 -5.14 16.41 -6.86
N SER A 197 -4.28 16.64 -7.87
CA SER A 197 -3.64 15.54 -8.58
C SER A 197 -2.43 14.97 -7.83
N PHE A 198 -1.78 15.76 -6.98
CA PHE A 198 -0.57 15.36 -6.28
C PHE A 198 -0.90 14.48 -5.08
N ASP A 199 -2.00 14.78 -4.37
CA ASP A 199 -2.43 14.05 -3.18
C ASP A 199 -3.42 12.92 -3.44
N ASP A 200 -3.96 12.79 -4.66
CA ASP A 200 -4.94 11.75 -4.98
C ASP A 200 -4.42 10.33 -4.72
N PHE A 201 -5.15 9.63 -3.85
CA PHE A 201 -5.00 8.21 -3.58
C PHE A 201 -6.09 7.40 -4.28
N ILE A 202 -7.35 7.83 -4.16
CA ILE A 202 -8.51 7.00 -4.47
C ILE A 202 -8.59 6.73 -5.97
N ILE A 203 -8.51 7.76 -6.82
CA ILE A 203 -8.61 7.55 -8.26
C ILE A 203 -7.40 6.72 -8.72
N SER A 204 -6.20 7.13 -8.30
CA SER A 204 -4.94 6.45 -8.59
C SER A 204 -4.98 4.96 -8.25
N TYR A 205 -5.42 4.58 -7.05
CA TYR A 205 -5.44 3.19 -6.59
C TYR A 205 -6.26 2.26 -7.50
N PHE A 206 -7.42 2.72 -7.99
CA PHE A 206 -8.31 1.88 -8.80
C PHE A 206 -7.95 1.86 -10.29
N VAL A 207 -7.35 2.93 -10.81
CA VAL A 207 -7.04 3.06 -12.25
C VAL A 207 -5.59 2.77 -12.61
N THR A 208 -4.71 2.61 -11.62
CA THR A 208 -3.31 2.18 -11.82
C THR A 208 -3.19 0.66 -11.87
N GLY A 209 -2.03 0.20 -12.35
CA GLY A 209 -1.68 -1.21 -12.56
C GLY A 209 -0.29 -1.30 -13.19
N ASN A 210 0.17 -2.52 -13.48
CA ASN A 210 1.45 -2.75 -14.15
C ASN A 210 2.65 -2.08 -13.42
N GLY A 211 2.68 -2.12 -12.09
CA GLY A 211 3.76 -1.55 -11.28
C GLY A 211 3.78 -0.02 -11.20
N VAL A 212 2.82 0.66 -11.82
CA VAL A 212 2.70 2.12 -11.70
C VAL A 212 2.05 2.44 -10.37
N LYS A 213 2.86 2.86 -9.40
CA LYS A 213 2.40 3.34 -8.10
C LYS A 213 2.74 4.82 -7.99
N ASN A 214 1.84 5.62 -7.43
CA ASN A 214 2.17 6.98 -7.03
C ASN A 214 2.54 6.96 -5.54
N ILE A 215 3.04 8.07 -5.00
CA ILE A 215 3.43 8.14 -3.60
C ILE A 215 2.24 7.83 -2.67
N SER A 216 1.05 8.35 -2.96
CA SER A 216 -0.13 8.14 -2.11
C SER A 216 -0.53 6.66 -2.03
N THR A 217 -0.49 5.92 -3.14
CA THR A 217 -0.76 4.48 -3.15
C THR A 217 0.34 3.68 -2.48
N LEU A 218 1.61 4.08 -2.67
CA LEU A 218 2.74 3.43 -2.02
C LEU A 218 2.71 3.60 -0.49
N VAL A 219 2.49 4.82 0.01
CA VAL A 219 2.40 5.12 1.44
C VAL A 219 1.26 4.32 2.08
N TRP A 220 0.10 4.20 1.42
CA TRP A 220 -1.01 3.39 1.92
C TRP A 220 -0.63 1.91 2.07
N THR A 221 -0.01 1.32 1.05
CA THR A 221 0.45 -0.08 1.09
C THR A 221 1.47 -0.28 2.21
N MET A 222 2.41 0.63 2.34
CA MET A 222 3.47 0.52 3.33
C MET A 222 2.97 0.80 4.75
N SER A 223 1.94 1.62 4.93
CA SER A 223 1.43 2.01 6.26
C SER A 223 0.85 0.86 7.08
N LYS A 224 0.64 -0.31 6.47
CA LYS A 224 0.07 -1.50 7.12
C LYS A 224 1.08 -2.26 7.96
N ARG A 225 2.36 -2.24 7.59
CA ARG A 225 3.45 -2.82 8.39
C ARG A 225 4.40 -1.72 8.85
N ILE A 226 5.19 -2.02 9.88
CA ILE A 226 6.16 -1.07 10.44
C ILE A 226 7.29 -0.85 9.43
N ASN A 227 7.20 0.23 8.62
CA ASN A 227 8.29 0.65 7.75
C ASN A 227 8.71 2.11 8.03
N PRO A 228 9.82 2.32 8.76
CA PRO A 228 10.32 3.67 9.09
C PRO A 228 10.70 4.52 7.86
N SER A 229 10.94 3.89 6.72
CA SER A 229 11.26 4.58 5.46
C SER A 229 10.07 5.44 5.00
N ILE A 230 8.84 5.12 5.41
CA ILE A 230 7.64 5.95 5.18
C ILE A 230 7.80 7.33 5.79
N ASN A 231 8.42 7.46 6.97
CA ASN A 231 8.65 8.75 7.60
C ASN A 231 9.60 9.61 6.75
N SER A 232 10.61 9.00 6.14
CA SER A 232 11.55 9.70 5.23
C SER A 232 10.85 10.16 3.96
N LEU A 233 10.06 9.28 3.33
CA LEU A 233 9.27 9.62 2.15
C LEU A 233 8.25 10.74 2.46
N SER A 234 7.49 10.60 3.54
CA SER A 234 6.50 11.59 4.01
C SER A 234 7.14 12.93 4.34
N THR A 235 8.33 12.93 4.93
CA THR A 235 9.14 14.14 5.16
C THR A 235 9.42 14.87 3.85
N LEU A 236 9.87 14.14 2.83
CA LEU A 236 10.19 14.71 1.52
C LEU A 236 8.95 15.29 0.84
N ILE A 237 7.81 14.60 0.92
CA ILE A 237 6.52 15.10 0.42
C ILE A 237 6.15 16.42 1.10
N VAL A 238 6.18 16.47 2.44
CA VAL A 238 5.79 17.65 3.21
C VAL A 238 6.70 18.83 2.85
N ILE A 239 8.00 18.60 2.73
CA ILE A 239 8.96 19.62 2.29
C ILE A 239 8.60 20.10 0.87
N MET A 240 8.33 19.18 -0.05
CA MET A 240 8.01 19.51 -1.45
C MET A 240 6.72 20.31 -1.58
N ILE A 241 5.63 19.90 -0.91
CA ILE A 241 4.35 20.63 -0.88
C ILE A 241 4.57 22.00 -0.24
N THR A 242 5.27 22.07 0.89
CA THR A 242 5.52 23.34 1.60
C THR A 242 6.30 24.31 0.72
N VAL A 243 7.38 23.85 0.06
CA VAL A 243 8.16 24.67 -0.87
C VAL A 243 7.30 25.12 -2.05
N THR A 244 6.49 24.23 -2.62
CA THR A 244 5.59 24.56 -3.73
C THR A 244 4.57 25.62 -3.31
N LEU A 245 3.89 25.44 -2.18
CA LEU A 245 2.93 26.41 -1.64
C LEU A 245 3.59 27.74 -1.29
N LEU A 246 4.82 27.74 -0.74
CA LEU A 246 5.55 28.97 -0.44
C LEU A 246 5.88 29.74 -1.72
N ILE A 247 6.44 29.07 -2.74
CA ILE A 247 6.74 29.70 -4.03
C ILE A 247 5.46 30.28 -4.63
N VAL A 248 4.39 29.49 -4.64
CA VAL A 248 3.10 29.86 -5.23
C VAL A 248 2.43 31.04 -4.53
N ASN A 249 2.49 31.12 -3.20
CA ASN A 249 1.83 32.20 -2.45
C ASN A 249 2.69 33.46 -2.35
N ILE A 250 4.02 33.31 -2.21
CA ILE A 250 4.94 34.44 -2.01
C ILE A 250 5.21 35.15 -3.33
N VAL A 251 5.38 34.43 -4.45
CA VAL A 251 5.75 35.05 -5.73
C VAL A 251 4.70 36.07 -6.21
N PRO A 252 3.38 35.79 -6.23
CA PRO A 252 2.36 36.79 -6.58
C PRO A 252 2.31 37.97 -5.62
N MET A 253 2.48 37.73 -4.31
CA MET A 253 2.48 38.78 -3.29
C MET A 253 3.65 39.75 -3.46
N VAL A 254 4.85 39.22 -3.76
CA VAL A 254 6.03 40.02 -4.06
C VAL A 254 5.85 40.80 -5.37
N ARG A 255 5.19 40.21 -6.39
CA ARG A 255 4.86 40.90 -7.65
C ARG A 255 3.94 42.09 -7.43
N GLU A 256 2.86 41.91 -6.68
CA GLU A 256 1.89 42.99 -6.41
C GLU A 256 2.55 44.13 -5.63
N LYS A 257 3.36 43.79 -4.63
CA LYS A 257 4.09 44.77 -3.82
C LYS A 257 5.18 45.52 -4.61
N ALA A 258 5.87 44.85 -5.52
CA ALA A 258 6.88 45.46 -6.39
C ALA A 258 6.25 46.36 -7.47
N ALA A 259 5.12 45.96 -8.04
CA ALA A 259 4.34 46.76 -8.98
C ALA A 259 3.81 48.05 -8.33
N ARG A 260 3.32 47.97 -7.09
CA ARG A 260 2.91 49.15 -6.30
C ARG A 260 4.07 50.12 -5.98
N ASN A 261 5.30 49.62 -5.93
CA ASN A 261 6.49 50.41 -5.59
C ASN A 261 7.26 50.97 -6.80
N ASN A 262 6.67 50.97 -8.01
CA ASN A 262 7.30 51.47 -9.26
C ASN A 262 8.69 50.87 -9.57
N LYS A 263 9.03 49.72 -8.98
CA LYS A 263 10.20 48.90 -9.32
C LYS A 263 9.69 47.61 -9.97
N PRO A 264 9.25 47.64 -11.24
CA PRO A 264 8.78 46.43 -11.90
C PRO A 264 9.92 45.40 -11.91
N ILE A 265 9.70 44.26 -11.27
CA ILE A 265 10.59 43.11 -11.38
C ILE A 265 10.61 42.73 -12.87
N SER A 266 11.79 42.76 -13.49
CA SER A 266 11.97 42.46 -14.91
C SER A 266 11.33 41.12 -15.28
N TYR A 267 10.65 41.07 -16.43
CA TYR A 267 10.06 39.85 -17.00
C TYR A 267 11.08 38.70 -17.11
N LYS A 268 12.38 39.01 -17.17
CA LYS A 268 13.48 38.04 -17.18
C LYS A 268 13.64 37.32 -15.83
N VAL A 269 13.44 38.01 -14.70
CA VAL A 269 13.55 37.42 -13.35
C VAL A 269 12.34 36.53 -13.02
N SER A 270 11.17 36.86 -13.58
CA SER A 270 9.95 36.04 -13.47
C SER A 270 9.98 34.81 -14.38
N GLY A 271 10.59 34.95 -15.57
CA GLY A 271 10.98 33.80 -16.39
C GLY A 271 11.92 32.87 -15.62
N ILE A 272 12.89 33.41 -14.87
CA ILE A 272 13.83 32.61 -14.07
C ILE A 272 13.15 31.84 -12.94
N ILE A 273 12.17 32.39 -12.21
CA ILE A 273 11.49 31.66 -11.11
C ILE A 273 10.59 30.53 -11.63
N GLY A 274 9.81 30.80 -12.70
CA GLY A 274 9.02 29.76 -13.38
C GLY A 274 9.90 28.71 -14.05
N MET A 275 11.02 29.14 -14.63
CA MET A 275 12.03 28.26 -15.21
C MET A 275 12.78 27.47 -14.14
N CYS A 276 13.04 28.00 -12.94
CA CYS A 276 13.58 27.24 -11.81
C CYS A 276 12.60 26.18 -11.33
N PHE A 277 11.29 26.44 -11.29
CA PHE A 277 10.28 25.42 -10.97
C PHE A 277 10.25 24.31 -12.03
N VAL A 278 10.29 24.68 -13.32
CA VAL A 278 10.35 23.74 -14.45
C VAL A 278 11.70 23.01 -14.53
N LEU A 279 12.81 23.62 -14.13
CA LEU A 279 14.15 23.02 -14.11
C LEU A 279 14.38 22.17 -12.86
N VAL A 280 13.75 22.47 -11.72
CA VAL A 280 13.78 21.61 -10.53
C VAL A 280 12.93 20.38 -10.77
N ILE A 281 11.72 20.54 -11.31
CA ILE A 281 10.87 19.42 -11.71
C ILE A 281 11.53 18.65 -12.86
N GLY A 282 11.95 19.33 -13.93
CA GLY A 282 12.61 18.71 -15.08
C GLY A 282 13.96 18.05 -14.73
N GLY A 283 14.71 18.64 -13.79
CA GLY A 283 15.96 18.11 -13.26
C GLY A 283 15.74 16.89 -12.36
N LEU A 284 14.69 16.89 -11.52
CA LEU A 284 14.26 15.70 -10.78
C LEU A 284 13.81 14.60 -11.74
N LEU A 285 12.97 14.92 -12.73
CA LEU A 285 12.48 13.97 -13.73
C LEU A 285 13.60 13.37 -14.58
N PHE A 286 14.65 14.15 -14.87
CA PHE A 286 15.83 13.68 -15.59
C PHE A 286 16.76 12.83 -14.71
N ALA A 287 16.96 13.22 -13.44
CA ALA A 287 17.75 12.46 -12.47
C ALA A 287 17.10 11.10 -12.13
N LEU A 288 15.77 11.04 -12.05
CA LEU A 288 15.00 9.80 -11.81
C LEU A 288 15.06 8.83 -13.00
N LYS A 289 15.22 9.35 -14.23
CA LYS A 289 15.41 8.52 -15.42
C LYS A 289 16.81 7.93 -15.53
N GLY A 290 17.82 8.57 -14.91
CA GLY A 290 19.21 8.15 -14.91
C GLY A 290 19.55 6.96 -14.00
N GLY A 291 18.62 6.52 -13.15
CA GLY A 291 18.73 5.31 -12.34
C GLY A 291 18.15 4.04 -12.99
N VAL A 292 17.51 4.17 -14.15
CA VAL A 292 17.05 3.02 -14.92
C VAL A 292 18.26 2.41 -15.61
N GLY A 293 18.85 1.40 -14.98
CA GLY A 293 19.95 0.64 -15.56
C GLY A 293 19.58 0.18 -16.97
N ASN A 294 20.45 0.50 -17.93
CA ASN A 294 20.52 -0.20 -19.21
C ASN A 294 21.00 -1.63 -18.92
N THR A 295 20.12 -2.48 -18.39
CA THR A 295 20.32 -3.92 -18.45
C THR A 295 20.00 -4.36 -19.87
N SER A 296 20.72 -5.35 -20.39
CA SER A 296 20.65 -5.83 -21.78
C SER A 296 19.32 -6.54 -22.06
N THR A 297 18.23 -5.76 -22.18
CA THR A 297 16.86 -6.23 -22.42
C THR A 297 16.73 -7.08 -23.68
N GLU A 298 17.61 -6.90 -24.67
CA GLU A 298 17.63 -7.69 -25.91
C GLU A 298 17.88 -9.19 -25.65
N ASP A 299 18.82 -9.54 -24.76
CA ASP A 299 19.15 -10.94 -24.45
C ASP A 299 18.03 -11.61 -23.64
N ALA A 300 17.43 -10.86 -22.70
CA ALA A 300 16.30 -11.34 -21.91
C ALA A 300 15.07 -11.60 -22.79
N ILE A 301 14.74 -10.67 -23.70
CA ILE A 301 13.65 -10.86 -24.66
C ILE A 301 13.91 -12.06 -25.56
N ALA A 302 15.15 -12.25 -26.04
CA ALA A 302 15.50 -13.39 -26.87
C ALA A 302 15.35 -14.74 -26.14
N LYS A 303 15.71 -14.81 -24.85
CA LYS A 303 15.68 -16.04 -24.05
C LYS A 303 14.28 -16.34 -23.49
N TYR A 304 13.59 -15.33 -22.98
CA TYR A 304 12.35 -15.48 -22.21
C TYR A 304 11.09 -15.00 -22.93
N GLY A 305 11.24 -14.25 -24.03
CA GLY A 305 10.14 -13.62 -24.76
C GLY A 305 9.69 -12.27 -24.20
N SER A 306 10.26 -11.85 -23.07
CA SER A 306 9.98 -10.59 -22.37
C SER A 306 11.15 -10.24 -21.47
N ASP A 307 11.32 -8.94 -21.22
CA ASP A 307 12.25 -8.39 -20.23
C ASP A 307 11.56 -8.03 -18.91
N THR A 308 10.28 -8.35 -18.74
CA THR A 308 9.49 -7.90 -17.59
C THR A 308 8.80 -9.08 -16.92
N LEU A 309 8.90 -9.15 -15.58
CA LEU A 309 8.18 -10.09 -14.72
C LEU A 309 7.23 -9.34 -13.79
N LYS A 310 5.96 -9.75 -13.70
CA LYS A 310 4.99 -9.20 -12.75
C LYS A 310 4.78 -10.14 -11.58
N VAL A 311 5.10 -9.67 -10.38
CA VAL A 311 4.94 -10.41 -9.12
C VAL A 311 3.85 -9.75 -8.28
N TYR A 312 2.94 -10.53 -7.72
CA TYR A 312 1.90 -10.08 -6.79
C TYR A 312 2.03 -10.81 -5.45
N ASN A 313 2.41 -10.09 -4.40
CA ASN A 313 2.73 -10.69 -3.10
C ASN A 313 2.15 -9.86 -1.94
N TRP A 314 2.36 -10.27 -0.70
CA TRP A 314 2.02 -9.49 0.49
C TRP A 314 2.89 -8.23 0.63
N GLY A 315 2.37 -7.22 1.31
CA GLY A 315 3.12 -5.99 1.64
C GLY A 315 4.27 -6.26 2.62
N GLU A 316 5.43 -5.64 2.40
CA GLU A 316 6.66 -5.79 3.22
C GLU A 316 7.11 -7.26 3.42
N TYR A 317 6.83 -8.12 2.44
CA TYR A 317 7.08 -9.56 2.51
C TYR A 317 8.21 -10.04 1.60
N MET A 318 9.05 -9.13 1.11
CA MET A 318 10.22 -9.42 0.29
C MET A 318 11.29 -8.35 0.54
N ASP A 319 12.55 -8.76 0.75
CA ASP A 319 13.67 -7.81 0.77
C ASP A 319 13.83 -7.14 -0.62
N PRO A 320 13.83 -5.80 -0.73
CA PRO A 320 13.98 -5.10 -2.01
C PRO A 320 15.23 -5.49 -2.81
N ASP A 321 16.33 -5.87 -2.14
CA ASP A 321 17.58 -6.25 -2.79
C ASP A 321 17.48 -7.61 -3.49
N VAL A 322 16.53 -8.49 -3.11
CA VAL A 322 16.31 -9.76 -3.81
C VAL A 322 15.80 -9.50 -5.23
N ASN A 323 14.79 -8.63 -5.37
CA ASN A 323 14.28 -8.25 -6.69
C ASN A 323 15.36 -7.54 -7.52
N ALA A 324 16.12 -6.63 -6.91
CA ALA A 324 17.22 -5.94 -7.59
C ALA A 324 18.32 -6.91 -8.05
N ALA A 325 18.63 -7.93 -7.26
CA ALA A 325 19.59 -8.98 -7.61
C ALA A 325 19.08 -9.83 -8.78
N PHE A 326 17.79 -10.19 -8.79
CA PHE A 326 17.17 -10.90 -9.91
C PHE A 326 17.21 -10.07 -11.20
N GLU A 327 16.78 -8.80 -11.14
CA GLU A 327 16.82 -7.87 -12.28
C GLU A 327 18.24 -7.78 -12.87
N LYS A 328 19.25 -7.67 -12.01
CA LYS A 328 20.66 -7.60 -12.40
C LYS A 328 21.18 -8.90 -13.02
N GLN A 329 20.81 -10.06 -12.46
CA GLN A 329 21.28 -11.36 -12.92
C GLN A 329 20.63 -11.76 -14.26
N TYR A 330 19.35 -11.48 -14.42
CA TYR A 330 18.57 -11.94 -15.57
C TYR A 330 18.38 -10.89 -16.66
N GLY A 331 18.76 -9.63 -16.42
CA GLY A 331 18.62 -8.57 -17.42
C GLY A 331 17.19 -8.10 -17.60
N VAL A 332 16.35 -8.24 -16.56
CA VAL A 332 14.90 -8.01 -16.60
C VAL A 332 14.46 -6.91 -15.63
N LYS A 333 13.21 -6.49 -15.74
CA LYS A 333 12.50 -5.64 -14.77
C LYS A 333 11.48 -6.48 -14.00
N VAL A 334 11.48 -6.37 -12.68
CA VAL A 334 10.46 -6.94 -11.80
C VAL A 334 9.47 -5.84 -11.43
N ILE A 335 8.24 -6.00 -11.87
CA ILE A 335 7.09 -5.23 -11.41
C ILE A 335 6.54 -5.93 -10.17
N TYR A 336 6.69 -5.30 -9.00
CA TYR A 336 6.27 -5.88 -7.72
C TYR A 336 5.03 -5.16 -7.17
N ASP A 337 3.87 -5.80 -7.30
CA ASP A 337 2.61 -5.36 -6.74
C ASP A 337 2.29 -6.11 -5.44
N THR A 338 1.46 -5.49 -4.61
CA THR A 338 1.19 -5.96 -3.25
C THR A 338 -0.29 -6.02 -2.94
N PHE A 339 -0.70 -6.99 -2.12
CA PHE A 339 -2.07 -7.12 -1.60
C PHE A 339 -2.10 -7.35 -0.09
N ASP A 340 -3.28 -7.13 0.49
CA ASP A 340 -3.49 -7.20 1.94
C ASP A 340 -4.35 -8.38 2.36
N SER A 341 -5.04 -9.02 1.41
CA SER A 341 -5.77 -10.25 1.65
C SER A 341 -5.84 -11.10 0.39
N ASN A 342 -5.93 -12.41 0.60
CA ASN A 342 -6.16 -13.38 -0.46
C ASN A 342 -7.44 -13.05 -1.27
N GLU A 343 -8.48 -12.49 -0.65
CA GLU A 343 -9.73 -12.07 -1.31
C GLU A 343 -9.54 -10.88 -2.25
N LEU A 344 -8.76 -9.89 -1.84
CA LEU A 344 -8.44 -8.73 -2.66
C LEU A 344 -7.57 -9.16 -3.84
N MET A 345 -6.57 -10.02 -3.58
CA MET A 345 -5.78 -10.66 -4.62
C MET A 345 -6.66 -11.38 -5.65
N TYR A 346 -7.54 -12.28 -5.18
CA TYR A 346 -8.44 -13.06 -6.01
C TYR A 346 -9.38 -12.17 -6.83
N THR A 347 -9.97 -11.15 -6.22
CA THR A 347 -10.85 -10.18 -6.92
C THR A 347 -10.11 -9.45 -8.04
N LYS A 348 -8.85 -9.06 -7.81
CA LYS A 348 -8.02 -8.39 -8.82
C LYS A 348 -7.74 -9.30 -10.02
N LEU A 349 -7.43 -10.58 -9.77
CA LEU A 349 -7.31 -11.60 -10.82
C LEU A 349 -8.62 -11.79 -11.61
N GLN A 350 -9.78 -11.75 -10.94
CA GLN A 350 -11.08 -11.79 -11.63
C GLN A 350 -11.38 -10.52 -12.45
N GLY A 351 -10.78 -9.40 -12.09
CA GLY A 351 -10.87 -8.13 -12.82
C GLY A 351 -10.10 -8.09 -14.15
N GLY A 352 -9.41 -9.17 -14.52
CA GLY A 352 -8.65 -9.29 -15.77
C GLY A 352 -7.20 -8.78 -15.69
N GLU A 353 -6.71 -8.48 -14.49
CA GLU A 353 -5.27 -8.28 -14.31
C GLU A 353 -4.53 -9.60 -14.29
N SER A 354 -3.37 -9.61 -14.97
CA SER A 354 -2.53 -10.78 -15.15
C SER A 354 -1.17 -10.57 -14.49
N TYR A 355 -0.72 -11.59 -13.75
CA TYR A 355 0.57 -11.63 -13.06
C TYR A 355 1.32 -12.89 -13.46
N ASP A 356 2.65 -12.84 -13.40
CA ASP A 356 3.51 -13.96 -13.75
C ASP A 356 3.80 -14.86 -12.55
N VAL A 357 3.92 -14.27 -11.36
CA VAL A 357 4.02 -14.98 -10.08
C VAL A 357 3.05 -14.34 -9.10
N ILE A 358 2.28 -15.16 -8.39
CA ILE A 358 1.49 -14.72 -7.23
C ILE A 358 1.87 -15.55 -6.01
N VAL A 359 1.67 -15.01 -4.81
CA VAL A 359 2.07 -15.68 -3.55
C VAL A 359 0.87 -15.81 -2.59
N PRO A 360 -0.11 -16.69 -2.88
CA PRO A 360 -1.27 -16.89 -2.03
C PRO A 360 -0.94 -17.77 -0.82
N SER A 361 -1.84 -17.79 0.16
CA SER A 361 -1.82 -18.79 1.22
C SER A 361 -2.39 -20.14 0.76
N ASP A 362 -2.02 -21.20 1.45
CA ASP A 362 -2.48 -22.60 1.32
C ASP A 362 -3.89 -22.79 0.71
N TYR A 363 -4.95 -22.36 1.41
CA TYR A 363 -6.33 -22.56 0.96
C TYR A 363 -6.66 -21.82 -0.34
N MET A 364 -6.00 -20.68 -0.60
CA MET A 364 -6.21 -19.93 -1.83
C MET A 364 -5.51 -20.60 -3.00
N ILE A 365 -4.36 -21.23 -2.77
CA ILE A 365 -3.72 -22.11 -3.75
C ILE A 365 -4.65 -23.27 -4.08
N GLU A 366 -5.18 -23.97 -3.07
CA GLU A 366 -6.14 -25.07 -3.26
C GLU A 366 -7.35 -24.63 -4.10
N ARG A 367 -7.91 -23.47 -3.79
CA ARG A 367 -9.02 -22.90 -4.56
C ARG A 367 -8.63 -22.64 -6.01
N LEU A 368 -7.49 -21.98 -6.26
CA LEU A 368 -7.04 -21.65 -7.60
C LEU A 368 -6.72 -22.92 -8.43
N MET A 369 -6.23 -23.98 -7.77
CA MET A 369 -6.08 -25.30 -8.37
C MET A 369 -7.44 -25.91 -8.74
N GLY A 370 -8.40 -25.89 -7.81
CA GLY A 370 -9.77 -26.39 -8.05
C GLY A 370 -10.54 -25.62 -9.13
N GLU A 371 -10.18 -24.34 -9.36
CA GLU A 371 -10.72 -23.50 -10.44
C GLU A 371 -9.91 -23.57 -11.75
N GLU A 372 -8.88 -24.43 -11.83
CA GLU A 372 -7.97 -24.56 -12.97
C GLU A 372 -7.31 -23.25 -13.41
N LYS A 373 -6.95 -22.39 -12.45
CA LYS A 373 -6.36 -21.05 -12.67
C LYS A 373 -4.84 -21.02 -12.55
N LEU A 374 -4.19 -22.14 -12.25
CA LEU A 374 -2.74 -22.25 -12.15
C LEU A 374 -2.17 -23.11 -13.29
N GLN A 375 -0.91 -22.88 -13.62
CA GLN A 375 -0.11 -23.76 -14.47
C GLN A 375 0.98 -24.45 -13.64
N PRO A 376 1.40 -25.67 -14.01
CA PRO A 376 2.41 -26.41 -13.26
C PRO A 376 3.78 -25.73 -13.34
N LEU A 377 4.58 -25.88 -12.28
CA LEU A 377 5.97 -25.44 -12.24
C LEU A 377 6.83 -26.34 -13.15
N ASP A 378 7.77 -25.73 -13.87
CA ASP A 378 8.78 -26.46 -14.63
C ASP A 378 9.87 -26.95 -13.67
N LYS A 379 9.71 -28.19 -13.17
CA LYS A 379 10.65 -28.82 -12.23
C LYS A 379 12.06 -29.03 -12.81
N SER A 380 12.26 -28.88 -14.13
CA SER A 380 13.60 -28.89 -14.71
C SER A 380 14.34 -27.56 -14.51
N VAL A 381 13.59 -26.48 -14.27
CA VAL A 381 14.10 -25.14 -13.97
C VAL A 381 14.08 -24.87 -12.47
N VAL A 382 12.98 -25.20 -11.78
CA VAL A 382 12.80 -24.97 -10.33
C VAL A 382 13.45 -26.09 -9.51
N THR A 383 14.78 -26.22 -9.62
CA THR A 383 15.54 -27.28 -8.95
C THR A 383 15.63 -27.08 -7.43
N ASN A 384 15.51 -25.84 -6.95
CA ASN A 384 15.57 -25.52 -5.51
C ASN A 384 14.35 -26.00 -4.71
N LEU A 385 13.35 -26.63 -5.34
CA LEU A 385 12.34 -27.43 -4.61
C LEU A 385 12.98 -28.59 -3.81
N ALA A 386 14.18 -29.03 -4.19
CA ALA A 386 14.89 -30.10 -3.49
C ALA A 386 15.40 -29.69 -2.10
N VAL A 387 15.63 -28.39 -1.85
CA VAL A 387 16.19 -27.87 -0.60
C VAL A 387 15.14 -27.35 0.37
N LEU A 388 13.85 -27.62 0.10
CA LEU A 388 12.78 -27.20 0.99
C LEU A 388 12.93 -27.82 2.39
N ALA A 389 12.48 -27.09 3.41
CA ALA A 389 12.33 -27.57 4.77
C ALA A 389 11.27 -28.70 4.83
N ASP A 390 11.44 -29.65 5.73
CA ASP A 390 10.56 -30.83 5.79
C ASP A 390 9.11 -30.48 6.14
N GLY A 391 8.88 -29.39 6.89
CA GLY A 391 7.53 -28.95 7.27
C GLY A 391 6.71 -28.33 6.15
N VAL A 392 7.30 -28.06 4.98
CA VAL A 392 6.59 -27.50 3.81
C VAL A 392 6.54 -28.47 2.61
N LYS A 393 6.96 -29.73 2.81
CA LYS A 393 6.85 -30.80 1.80
C LYS A 393 5.56 -31.59 2.01
N GLY A 394 4.98 -32.11 0.94
CA GLY A 394 3.84 -33.04 1.05
C GLY A 394 2.56 -32.42 1.62
N LEU A 395 2.38 -31.10 1.47
CA LEU A 395 1.21 -30.39 1.99
C LEU A 395 -0.07 -30.84 1.27
N SER A 396 -1.19 -30.88 2.00
CA SER A 396 -2.45 -31.50 1.53
C SER A 396 -2.99 -30.94 0.22
N TYR A 397 -2.80 -29.64 -0.03
CA TYR A 397 -3.29 -28.97 -1.23
C TYR A 397 -2.46 -29.25 -2.49
N ASP A 398 -1.16 -29.53 -2.35
CA ASP A 398 -0.24 -29.82 -3.48
C ASP A 398 0.91 -30.75 -3.04
N PRO A 399 0.63 -32.05 -2.80
CA PRO A 399 1.59 -32.96 -2.15
C PRO A 399 2.92 -33.14 -2.89
N ASP A 400 2.88 -33.02 -4.22
CA ASP A 400 4.05 -33.18 -5.08
C ASP A 400 4.73 -31.84 -5.42
N ASN A 401 4.27 -30.70 -4.88
CA ASN A 401 4.70 -29.36 -5.29
C ASN A 401 4.63 -29.19 -6.83
N THR A 402 3.51 -29.60 -7.41
CA THR A 402 3.29 -29.52 -8.86
C THR A 402 2.98 -28.10 -9.31
N TYR A 403 2.24 -27.35 -8.49
CA TYR A 403 1.79 -26.00 -8.81
C TYR A 403 2.42 -24.93 -7.91
N SER A 404 2.93 -25.33 -6.75
CA SER A 404 3.34 -24.42 -5.67
C SER A 404 4.77 -24.66 -5.19
N ALA A 405 5.47 -23.55 -4.98
CA ALA A 405 6.80 -23.49 -4.40
C ALA A 405 6.71 -22.74 -3.06
N PRO A 406 6.75 -23.44 -1.90
CA PRO A 406 6.66 -22.81 -0.59
C PRO A 406 7.65 -21.67 -0.44
N TYR A 407 7.20 -20.56 0.13
CA TYR A 407 7.98 -19.32 0.25
C TYR A 407 8.34 -19.05 1.70
N PHE A 408 7.31 -18.83 2.52
CA PHE A 408 7.39 -18.72 3.97
C PHE A 408 6.30 -19.57 4.61
N TRP A 409 6.51 -19.92 5.86
CA TRP A 409 5.60 -20.77 6.61
C TRP A 409 5.72 -20.50 8.11
N GLY A 410 4.76 -21.01 8.86
CA GLY A 410 4.78 -20.83 10.31
C GLY A 410 3.55 -21.37 10.99
N THR A 411 3.39 -20.96 12.24
CA THR A 411 2.22 -21.31 13.05
C THR A 411 1.45 -20.09 13.49
N VAL A 412 0.23 -20.30 13.99
CA VAL A 412 -0.46 -19.32 14.83
C VAL A 412 -0.35 -19.81 16.28
N GLY A 413 -0.17 -18.91 17.23
CA GLY A 413 0.04 -19.30 18.63
C GLY A 413 -0.22 -18.16 19.59
N ILE A 414 0.15 -18.37 20.85
CA ILE A 414 -0.13 -17.45 21.93
C ILE A 414 1.17 -16.71 22.27
N VAL A 415 1.23 -15.42 21.98
CA VAL A 415 2.25 -14.55 22.56
C VAL A 415 1.82 -14.17 23.96
N TYR A 416 2.72 -14.32 24.93
CA TYR A 416 2.41 -14.04 26.33
C TYR A 416 3.52 -13.30 27.06
N ASN A 417 3.12 -12.49 28.05
CA ASN A 417 4.06 -11.81 28.95
C ASN A 417 4.44 -12.73 30.11
N LYS A 418 5.71 -13.18 30.14
CA LYS A 418 6.26 -14.11 31.15
C LYS A 418 6.17 -13.60 32.59
N LYS A 419 6.06 -12.28 32.80
CA LYS A 419 5.94 -11.69 34.14
C LYS A 419 4.53 -11.83 34.72
N ASN A 420 3.51 -11.90 33.86
CA ASN A 420 2.11 -11.82 34.26
C ASN A 420 1.33 -13.12 34.02
N VAL A 421 1.78 -13.96 33.07
CA VAL A 421 1.17 -15.23 32.71
C VAL A 421 2.11 -16.37 33.10
N ASP A 422 1.60 -17.30 33.90
CA ASP A 422 2.34 -18.50 34.26
C ASP A 422 2.25 -19.50 33.10
N LYS A 423 3.41 -20.04 32.68
CA LYS A 423 3.48 -21.08 31.66
C LYS A 423 2.67 -22.32 32.04
N ALA A 424 2.53 -22.63 33.33
CA ALA A 424 1.69 -23.72 33.80
C ALA A 424 0.20 -23.53 33.45
N ASP A 425 -0.29 -22.28 33.44
CA ASP A 425 -1.67 -21.99 33.02
C ASP A 425 -1.84 -22.24 31.52
N LEU A 426 -0.87 -21.82 30.71
CA LEU A 426 -0.85 -22.07 29.26
C LEU A 426 -0.81 -23.58 28.95
N GLU A 427 0.03 -24.33 29.67
CA GLU A 427 0.13 -25.78 29.50
C GLU A 427 -1.14 -26.54 29.92
N LYS A 428 -1.91 -25.98 30.87
CA LYS A 428 -3.15 -26.56 31.38
C LYS A 428 -4.36 -26.21 30.50
N GLU A 429 -4.48 -24.95 30.10
CA GLU A 429 -5.68 -24.43 29.43
C GLU A 429 -5.55 -24.44 27.90
N GLY A 430 -4.32 -24.35 27.36
CA GLY A 430 -4.10 -24.14 25.94
C GLY A 430 -4.83 -22.89 25.44
N PHE A 431 -5.63 -23.02 24.39
CA PHE A 431 -6.48 -21.92 23.91
C PHE A 431 -7.63 -21.54 24.86
N ASN A 432 -8.00 -22.40 25.83
CA ASN A 432 -9.01 -22.04 26.84
C ASN A 432 -8.56 -20.94 27.80
N ILE A 433 -7.28 -20.56 27.79
CA ILE A 433 -6.79 -19.38 28.53
C ILE A 433 -7.52 -18.09 28.13
N PHE A 434 -8.02 -18.02 26.90
CA PHE A 434 -8.86 -16.92 26.40
C PHE A 434 -10.30 -16.92 26.96
N GLN A 435 -10.60 -17.76 27.95
CA GLN A 435 -11.79 -17.69 28.79
C GLN A 435 -11.47 -17.71 30.29
N ASP A 436 -10.19 -17.74 30.67
CA ASP A 436 -9.77 -17.72 32.06
C ASP A 436 -9.91 -16.30 32.64
N GLN A 437 -10.87 -16.14 33.55
CA GLN A 437 -11.19 -14.86 34.19
C GLN A 437 -9.99 -14.19 34.90
N LYS A 438 -8.93 -14.94 35.20
CA LYS A 438 -7.65 -14.37 35.69
C LYS A 438 -7.09 -13.30 34.75
N TYR A 439 -7.31 -13.42 33.45
CA TYR A 439 -6.75 -12.54 32.41
C TYR A 439 -7.77 -11.59 31.78
N LYS A 440 -8.92 -11.38 32.44
CA LYS A 440 -9.97 -10.48 31.94
C LYS A 440 -9.44 -9.06 31.72
N GLY A 441 -9.68 -8.50 30.54
CA GLY A 441 -9.24 -7.18 30.09
C GLY A 441 -7.77 -7.13 29.65
N ARG A 442 -7.05 -8.26 29.72
CA ARG A 442 -5.59 -8.33 29.54
C ARG A 442 -5.18 -9.12 28.31
N LEU A 443 -6.06 -9.25 27.32
CA LEU A 443 -5.76 -9.97 26.09
C LEU A 443 -6.24 -9.26 24.80
N TYR A 444 -5.59 -9.64 23.70
CA TYR A 444 -5.93 -9.28 22.33
C TYR A 444 -6.45 -10.51 21.57
N LEU A 445 -7.44 -10.29 20.71
CA LEU A 445 -7.86 -11.26 19.69
C LEU A 445 -7.50 -10.71 18.31
N TYR A 446 -7.00 -11.59 17.44
CA TYR A 446 -6.65 -11.22 16.08
C TYR A 446 -7.93 -11.09 15.23
N ASP A 447 -8.11 -9.97 14.52
CA ASP A 447 -9.25 -9.74 13.61
C ASP A 447 -9.10 -10.52 12.30
N SER A 448 -9.11 -11.85 12.44
CA SER A 448 -9.17 -12.82 11.36
C SER A 448 -10.24 -13.83 11.72
N GLU A 449 -11.32 -13.87 10.92
CA GLU A 449 -12.38 -14.86 11.15
C GLU A 449 -11.84 -16.30 11.13
N ARG A 450 -10.82 -16.55 10.31
CA ARG A 450 -10.22 -17.86 10.12
C ARG A 450 -9.44 -18.29 11.35
N ASP A 451 -8.53 -17.44 11.83
CA ASP A 451 -7.61 -17.80 12.91
C ASP A 451 -8.32 -17.78 14.27
N SER A 452 -9.28 -16.87 14.46
CA SER A 452 -10.13 -16.85 15.66
C SER A 452 -11.03 -18.10 15.75
N PHE A 453 -11.61 -18.55 14.63
CA PHE A 453 -12.37 -19.81 14.63
C PHE A 453 -11.47 -21.02 14.81
N MET A 454 -10.26 -21.03 14.23
CA MET A 454 -9.29 -22.10 14.50
C MET A 454 -8.97 -22.20 15.99
N MET A 455 -8.69 -21.09 16.66
CA MET A 455 -8.45 -21.08 18.11
C MET A 455 -9.61 -21.73 18.87
N ALA A 456 -10.85 -21.35 18.56
CA ALA A 456 -12.04 -21.88 19.23
C ALA A 456 -12.30 -23.36 18.91
N LEU A 457 -12.15 -23.77 17.65
CA LEU A 457 -12.31 -25.16 17.21
C LEU A 457 -11.28 -26.06 17.89
N LYS A 458 -10.00 -25.63 17.93
CA LYS A 458 -8.93 -26.35 18.63
C LYS A 458 -9.17 -26.41 20.13
N ALA A 459 -9.63 -25.33 20.76
CA ALA A 459 -10.00 -25.31 22.18
C ALA A 459 -11.10 -26.33 22.52
N LEU A 460 -12.02 -26.57 21.58
CA LEU A 460 -13.12 -27.55 21.68
C LEU A 460 -12.71 -28.98 21.25
N GLY A 461 -11.49 -29.16 20.75
CA GLY A 461 -10.99 -30.45 20.26
C GLY A 461 -11.49 -30.84 18.86
N TYR A 462 -12.02 -29.89 18.09
CA TYR A 462 -12.45 -30.09 16.71
C TYR A 462 -11.31 -29.80 15.72
N SER A 463 -11.48 -30.33 14.50
CA SER A 463 -10.64 -29.93 13.36
C SER A 463 -10.96 -28.49 12.98
N MET A 464 -9.94 -27.71 12.63
CA MET A 464 -10.14 -26.37 12.10
C MET A 464 -10.75 -26.37 10.68
N ASN A 465 -10.73 -27.52 10.00
CA ASN A 465 -11.30 -27.74 8.67
C ASN A 465 -12.71 -28.38 8.70
N THR A 466 -13.38 -28.39 9.86
CA THR A 466 -14.71 -28.98 9.97
C THR A 466 -15.73 -28.32 9.04
N SER A 467 -16.60 -29.13 8.43
CA SER A 467 -17.78 -28.68 7.70
C SER A 467 -19.08 -28.86 8.49
N SER A 468 -18.99 -29.25 9.77
CA SER A 468 -20.13 -29.48 10.63
C SER A 468 -20.72 -28.16 11.13
N GLU A 469 -21.95 -27.83 10.72
CA GLU A 469 -22.63 -26.62 11.19
C GLU A 469 -22.75 -26.58 12.72
N LYS A 470 -22.86 -27.75 13.37
CA LYS A 470 -22.90 -27.85 14.82
C LYS A 470 -21.57 -27.41 15.44
N GLU A 471 -20.45 -27.96 14.96
CA GLU A 471 -19.12 -27.64 15.51
C GLU A 471 -18.75 -26.18 15.27
N LEU A 472 -19.12 -25.63 14.10
CA LEU A 472 -18.97 -24.21 13.80
C LEU A 472 -19.82 -23.33 14.73
N LYS A 473 -21.04 -23.76 15.06
CA LYS A 473 -21.90 -23.07 16.02
C LYS A 473 -21.33 -23.14 17.44
N ASP A 474 -20.80 -24.29 17.85
CA ASP A 474 -20.15 -24.47 19.16
C ASP A 474 -18.91 -23.55 19.28
N ALA A 475 -18.10 -23.45 18.22
CA ALA A 475 -16.97 -22.50 18.15
C ALA A 475 -17.42 -21.03 18.19
N TYR A 476 -18.50 -20.69 17.48
CA TYR A 476 -19.11 -19.36 17.55
C TYR A 476 -19.55 -19.02 18.98
N GLU A 477 -20.25 -19.92 19.67
CA GLU A 477 -20.69 -19.73 21.05
C GLU A 477 -19.51 -19.61 22.02
N TRP A 478 -18.43 -20.37 21.79
CA TRP A 478 -17.18 -20.26 22.53
C TRP A 478 -16.54 -18.87 22.34
N LEU A 479 -16.49 -18.35 21.11
CA LEU A 479 -15.95 -17.01 20.82
C LEU A 479 -16.81 -15.90 21.43
N VAL A 480 -18.14 -16.01 21.33
CA VAL A 480 -19.07 -15.08 21.98
C VAL A 480 -18.84 -15.06 23.49
N LYS A 481 -18.66 -16.23 24.12
CA LYS A 481 -18.33 -16.32 25.54
C LYS A 481 -16.98 -15.68 25.86
N SER A 482 -15.94 -15.91 25.04
CA SER A 482 -14.64 -15.25 25.21
C SER A 482 -14.80 -13.73 25.17
N VAL A 483 -15.40 -13.17 24.12
CA VAL A 483 -15.57 -11.72 23.95
C VAL A 483 -16.41 -11.10 25.07
N SER A 484 -17.58 -11.67 25.38
CA SER A 484 -18.49 -11.11 26.40
C SER A 484 -17.98 -11.22 27.84
N THR A 485 -17.10 -12.19 28.13
CA THR A 485 -16.63 -12.40 29.51
C THR A 485 -15.24 -11.83 29.77
N MET A 486 -14.39 -11.75 28.73
CA MET A 486 -12.98 -11.40 28.85
C MET A 486 -12.64 -9.96 28.48
N ASP A 487 -13.54 -9.21 27.84
CA ASP A 487 -13.27 -7.84 27.36
C ASP A 487 -11.98 -7.72 26.50
N PRO A 488 -11.84 -8.53 25.43
CA PRO A 488 -10.68 -8.48 24.56
C PRO A 488 -10.70 -7.25 23.66
N GLU A 489 -9.52 -6.76 23.28
CA GLU A 489 -9.42 -5.86 22.12
C GLU A 489 -9.21 -6.69 20.86
N ILE A 490 -10.08 -6.51 19.87
CA ILE A 490 -10.01 -7.19 18.58
C ILE A 490 -9.24 -6.27 17.61
N VAL A 491 -8.05 -6.70 17.20
CA VAL A 491 -7.07 -5.87 16.47
C VAL A 491 -6.38 -6.67 15.36
N THR A 492 -5.71 -6.00 14.44
CA THR A 492 -4.89 -6.61 13.39
C THR A 492 -3.41 -6.46 13.74
N ASP A 493 -2.62 -5.83 12.87
CA ASP A 493 -1.18 -5.66 13.03
C ASP A 493 -0.82 -4.76 14.23
N GLU A 494 -1.78 -3.98 14.77
CA GLU A 494 -1.60 -3.17 15.98
C GLU A 494 -1.23 -4.02 17.21
N VAL A 495 -1.53 -5.33 17.18
CA VAL A 495 -1.16 -6.27 18.24
C VAL A 495 0.35 -6.35 18.44
N ILE A 496 1.14 -6.14 17.39
CA ILE A 496 2.60 -6.28 17.40
C ILE A 496 3.20 -5.24 18.35
N ASP A 497 2.98 -3.96 18.06
CA ASP A 497 3.45 -2.86 18.91
C ASP A 497 2.83 -2.90 20.30
N ALA A 498 1.54 -3.27 20.40
CA ALA A 498 0.87 -3.33 21.69
C ALA A 498 1.48 -4.39 22.62
N MET A 499 1.86 -5.54 22.08
CA MET A 499 2.56 -6.59 22.82
C MET A 499 4.01 -6.21 23.11
N ILE A 500 4.74 -5.61 22.17
CA ILE A 500 6.11 -5.08 22.42
C ILE A 500 6.10 -4.10 23.60
N ASN A 501 5.12 -3.20 23.66
CA ASN A 501 4.98 -2.24 24.76
C ASN A 501 4.44 -2.86 26.07
N GLY A 502 4.04 -4.14 26.05
CA GLY A 502 3.49 -4.82 27.21
C GLY A 502 2.13 -4.28 27.66
N ASN A 503 1.33 -3.75 26.72
CA ASN A 503 0.00 -3.18 27.03
C ASN A 503 -0.96 -4.25 27.57
N LYS A 504 -0.81 -5.49 27.08
CA LYS A 504 -1.58 -6.67 27.49
C LYS A 504 -0.67 -7.89 27.61
N ASP A 505 -1.21 -8.98 28.15
CA ASP A 505 -0.40 -10.15 28.49
C ASP A 505 -0.57 -11.34 27.56
N LEU A 506 -1.64 -11.38 26.76
CA LEU A 506 -1.97 -12.53 25.92
C LEU A 506 -2.46 -12.03 24.56
N ALA A 507 -1.96 -12.64 23.49
CA ALA A 507 -2.44 -12.36 22.14
C ALA A 507 -2.35 -13.61 21.26
N LEU A 508 -3.33 -13.80 20.38
CA LEU A 508 -3.23 -14.78 19.29
C LEU A 508 -2.46 -14.12 18.14
N VAL A 509 -1.29 -14.65 17.77
CA VAL A 509 -0.39 -14.01 16.80
C VAL A 509 0.29 -15.04 15.89
N TYR A 510 0.57 -14.64 14.65
CA TYR A 510 1.40 -15.39 13.71
C TYR A 510 2.84 -15.52 14.22
N SER A 511 3.46 -16.67 14.00
CA SER A 511 4.76 -17.02 14.57
C SER A 511 5.88 -16.07 14.12
N GLY A 512 5.83 -15.57 12.89
CA GLY A 512 6.81 -14.61 12.39
C GLY A 512 6.69 -13.23 13.04
N ASP A 513 5.46 -12.70 13.21
CA ASP A 513 5.25 -11.45 13.94
C ASP A 513 5.59 -11.63 15.43
N ALA A 514 5.29 -12.79 16.01
CA ALA A 514 5.71 -13.15 17.36
C ALA A 514 7.24 -13.20 17.51
N ALA A 515 7.97 -13.71 16.51
CA ALA A 515 9.43 -13.71 16.55
C ALA A 515 9.99 -12.29 16.65
N PHE A 516 9.40 -11.33 15.94
CA PHE A 516 9.74 -9.92 16.04
C PHE A 516 9.35 -9.30 17.40
N ILE A 517 8.16 -9.63 17.94
CA ILE A 517 7.76 -9.16 19.28
C ILE A 517 8.78 -9.61 20.34
N LEU A 518 9.22 -10.87 20.27
CA LEU A 518 10.16 -11.47 21.21
C LEU A 518 11.57 -10.86 21.08
N SER A 519 11.99 -10.43 19.89
CA SER A 519 13.29 -9.75 19.72
C SER A 519 13.30 -8.33 20.27
N GLU A 520 12.16 -7.64 20.27
CA GLU A 520 12.03 -6.27 20.78
C GLU A 520 11.68 -6.22 22.27
N ASN A 521 11.11 -7.29 22.84
CA ASN A 521 10.78 -7.37 24.26
C ASN A 521 11.09 -8.74 24.87
N GLU A 522 12.16 -8.80 25.66
CA GLU A 522 12.61 -10.01 26.37
C GLU A 522 11.60 -10.56 27.40
N ASP A 523 10.59 -9.80 27.81
CA ASP A 523 9.52 -10.29 28.71
C ASP A 523 8.47 -11.12 27.97
N MET A 524 8.42 -11.05 26.65
CA MET A 524 7.50 -11.81 25.82
C MET A 524 8.05 -13.21 25.53
N ASP A 525 7.13 -14.14 25.29
CA ASP A 525 7.44 -15.50 24.84
C ASP A 525 6.26 -16.05 24.02
N TYR A 526 6.48 -17.13 23.30
CA TYR A 526 5.50 -17.73 22.39
C TYR A 526 5.16 -19.17 22.80
N PHE A 527 3.88 -19.50 22.74
CA PHE A 527 3.36 -20.79 23.14
C PHE A 527 2.48 -21.40 22.04
N MET A 528 2.81 -22.65 21.67
CA MET A 528 2.03 -23.48 20.77
C MET A 528 1.21 -24.52 21.56
N PRO A 529 -0.13 -24.43 21.56
CA PRO A 529 -0.98 -25.37 22.31
C PRO A 529 -0.85 -26.84 21.87
N LYS A 530 -1.18 -27.77 22.77
CA LYS A 530 -1.13 -29.24 22.56
C LYS A 530 -2.41 -29.79 21.93
N GLU A 531 -3.43 -28.96 21.85
CA GLU A 531 -4.68 -29.21 21.13
C GLU A 531 -4.47 -29.15 19.60
N GLY A 532 -3.34 -28.59 19.18
CA GLY A 532 -3.00 -28.34 17.78
C GLY A 532 -3.19 -26.87 17.41
N THR A 533 -2.62 -26.47 16.29
CA THR A 533 -2.76 -25.12 15.75
C THR A 533 -2.79 -25.12 14.21
N ASN A 534 -2.93 -23.94 13.62
CA ASN A 534 -2.74 -23.72 12.19
C ASN A 534 -1.24 -23.77 11.85
N LEU A 535 -0.87 -24.65 10.92
CA LEU A 535 0.37 -24.63 10.17
C LEU A 535 0.08 -23.99 8.80
N TRP A 536 0.49 -22.75 8.61
CA TRP A 536 0.23 -22.03 7.37
C TRP A 536 1.47 -22.03 6.48
N SER A 537 1.23 -21.99 5.17
CA SER A 537 2.28 -21.80 4.18
C SER A 537 1.78 -20.87 3.09
N ASP A 538 2.57 -19.84 2.81
CA ASP A 538 2.44 -19.05 1.59
C ASP A 538 3.40 -19.62 0.56
N ALA A 539 2.95 -19.75 -0.69
CA ALA A 539 3.76 -20.34 -1.75
C ALA A 539 3.66 -19.54 -3.04
N MET A 540 4.77 -19.46 -3.77
CA MET A 540 4.78 -18.89 -5.12
C MET A 540 4.10 -19.86 -6.08
N VAL A 541 3.15 -19.36 -6.87
CA VAL A 541 2.46 -20.08 -7.93
C VAL A 541 2.42 -19.25 -9.21
N ILE A 542 2.24 -19.92 -10.35
CA ILE A 542 2.16 -19.27 -11.66
C ILE A 542 0.71 -19.31 -12.15
N PRO A 543 0.03 -18.15 -12.32
CA PRO A 543 -1.30 -18.10 -12.91
C PRO A 543 -1.33 -18.65 -14.34
N LYS A 544 -2.46 -19.22 -14.75
CA LYS A 544 -2.65 -19.83 -16.08
C LYS A 544 -2.57 -18.81 -17.22
N ASP A 545 -2.91 -17.56 -16.94
CA ASP A 545 -2.87 -16.45 -17.90
C ASP A 545 -1.56 -15.65 -17.86
N ALA A 546 -0.59 -16.07 -17.04
CA ALA A 546 0.74 -15.45 -16.94
C ALA A 546 1.36 -15.23 -18.32
N LYS A 547 1.94 -14.05 -18.53
CA LYS A 547 2.51 -13.64 -19.82
C LYS A 547 3.94 -14.17 -19.99
N ASN A 548 4.65 -14.37 -18.88
CA ASN A 548 6.07 -14.67 -18.86
C ASN A 548 6.40 -15.92 -18.01
N PRO A 549 5.77 -17.08 -18.26
CA PRO A 549 5.90 -18.26 -17.40
C PRO A 549 7.32 -18.83 -17.31
N LYS A 550 8.16 -18.67 -18.34
CA LYS A 550 9.57 -19.08 -18.28
C LYS A 550 10.35 -18.26 -17.26
N LEU A 551 10.17 -16.95 -17.28
CA LEU A 551 10.81 -16.04 -16.34
C LEU A 551 10.26 -16.20 -14.92
N ALA A 552 8.97 -16.53 -14.79
CA ALA A 552 8.36 -16.87 -13.52
C ALA A 552 9.01 -18.09 -12.85
N ASN A 553 9.28 -19.17 -13.61
CA ASN A 553 9.99 -20.33 -13.07
C ASN A 553 11.42 -20.00 -12.63
N GLU A 554 12.15 -19.18 -13.41
CA GLU A 554 13.49 -18.71 -13.03
C GLU A 554 13.47 -17.87 -11.75
N TYR A 555 12.47 -16.99 -11.61
CA TYR A 555 12.27 -16.18 -10.42
C TYR A 555 11.97 -17.02 -9.18
N ILE A 556 11.05 -17.99 -9.30
CA ILE A 556 10.73 -18.91 -8.21
C ILE A 556 11.98 -19.69 -7.79
N ASN A 557 12.75 -20.22 -8.76
CA ASN A 557 13.99 -20.92 -8.44
C ASN A 557 15.01 -20.02 -7.74
N PHE A 558 15.18 -18.79 -8.23
CA PHE A 558 16.11 -17.80 -7.70
C PHE A 558 15.77 -17.39 -6.26
N VAL A 559 14.50 -17.13 -5.96
CA VAL A 559 14.05 -16.75 -4.60
C VAL A 559 14.31 -17.88 -3.59
N LEU A 560 14.20 -19.15 -4.03
CA LEU A 560 14.51 -20.32 -3.19
C LEU A 560 16.01 -20.60 -3.01
N GLU A 561 16.90 -19.89 -3.73
CA GLU A 561 18.33 -20.03 -3.52
C GLU A 561 18.71 -19.60 -2.10
N TYR A 562 19.72 -20.27 -1.54
CA TYR A 562 20.21 -20.04 -0.18
C TYR A 562 20.41 -18.56 0.15
N GLU A 563 21.19 -17.84 -0.67
CA GLU A 563 21.52 -16.43 -0.45
C GLU A 563 20.29 -15.51 -0.45
N GLN A 564 19.33 -15.78 -1.34
CA GLN A 564 18.12 -14.95 -1.45
C GLN A 564 17.15 -15.27 -0.33
N SER A 565 16.93 -16.55 -0.05
CA SER A 565 16.12 -17.02 1.08
C SER A 565 16.67 -16.52 2.42
N MET A 566 18.00 -16.52 2.61
CA MET A 566 18.67 -15.99 3.81
C MET A 566 18.40 -14.50 3.99
N LYS A 567 18.68 -13.67 2.97
CA LYS A 567 18.42 -12.23 3.02
C LYS A 567 16.95 -11.95 3.34
N ASN A 568 16.07 -12.67 2.67
CA ASN A 568 14.65 -12.45 2.78
C ASN A 568 14.11 -12.87 4.17
N SER A 569 14.56 -14.01 4.72
CA SER A 569 14.23 -14.44 6.08
C SER A 569 14.75 -13.48 7.14
N LEU A 570 15.95 -12.93 7.00
CA LEU A 570 16.48 -11.90 7.92
C LEU A 570 15.72 -10.58 7.83
N PHE A 571 15.27 -10.21 6.63
CA PHE A 571 14.51 -8.99 6.42
C PHE A 571 13.11 -9.08 7.02
N VAL A 572 12.37 -10.14 6.66
CA VAL A 572 10.96 -10.35 7.02
C VAL A 572 10.80 -10.91 8.43
N GLY A 573 11.74 -11.73 8.89
CA GLY A 573 11.69 -12.40 10.21
C GLY A 573 10.90 -13.70 10.25
N TYR A 574 10.46 -14.20 9.09
CA TYR A 574 9.63 -15.40 8.98
C TYR A 574 10.48 -16.64 8.71
N ALA A 575 9.95 -17.81 9.11
CA ALA A 575 10.65 -19.09 8.95
C ALA A 575 10.84 -19.40 7.46
N SER A 576 12.10 -19.62 7.07
CA SER A 576 12.44 -19.91 5.67
C SER A 576 11.83 -21.22 5.21
N SER A 577 11.33 -21.25 3.98
CA SER A 577 11.01 -22.51 3.30
C SER A 577 12.25 -23.27 2.86
N ASN A 578 13.42 -22.62 2.77
CA ASN A 578 14.69 -23.29 2.50
C ASN A 578 15.23 -23.92 3.80
N GLY A 579 15.42 -25.24 3.80
CA GLY A 579 15.80 -26.00 4.98
C GLY A 579 17.17 -25.63 5.55
N GLU A 580 18.15 -25.38 4.68
CA GLU A 580 19.51 -25.00 5.12
C GLU A 580 19.50 -23.62 5.79
N VAL A 581 18.78 -22.66 5.20
CA VAL A 581 18.60 -21.32 5.79
C VAL A 581 17.86 -21.39 7.11
N LEU A 582 16.80 -22.20 7.20
CA LEU A 582 16.02 -22.38 8.43
C LEU A 582 16.89 -22.95 9.56
N ASP A 583 17.70 -23.97 9.26
CA ASP A 583 18.59 -24.61 10.22
C ASP A 583 19.70 -23.67 10.68
N GLU A 584 20.28 -22.88 9.78
CA GLU A 584 21.30 -21.88 10.13
C GLU A 584 20.73 -20.76 11.02
N LEU A 585 19.60 -20.19 10.61
CA LEU A 585 18.97 -19.08 11.33
C LEU A 585 18.45 -19.44 12.72
N SER A 586 18.07 -20.70 12.91
CA SER A 586 17.57 -21.22 14.20
C SER A 586 18.64 -21.94 15.04
N GLY A 587 19.81 -22.23 14.44
CA GLY A 587 20.94 -22.89 15.08
C GLY A 587 21.58 -22.05 16.18
N LYS A 588 22.54 -22.61 16.92
CA LYS A 588 23.15 -21.97 18.11
C LYS A 588 23.75 -20.59 17.90
N ASP A 589 24.23 -20.32 16.70
CA ASP A 589 24.87 -19.06 16.30
C ASP A 589 23.97 -18.24 15.36
N GLY A 590 22.73 -18.67 15.13
CA GLY A 590 21.77 -18.02 14.25
C GLY A 590 21.03 -16.85 14.90
N GLU A 591 20.55 -15.92 14.06
CA GLU A 591 19.84 -14.70 14.49
C GLU A 591 18.62 -14.99 15.37
N PHE A 592 17.91 -16.09 15.10
CA PHE A 592 16.70 -16.48 15.81
C PHE A 592 16.93 -17.58 16.84
N TYR A 593 18.19 -17.81 17.25
CA TYR A 593 18.51 -18.79 18.27
C TYR A 593 17.78 -18.48 19.59
N GLY A 594 17.07 -19.49 20.12
CA GLY A 594 16.31 -19.35 21.35
C GLY A 594 14.99 -18.57 21.21
N ASN A 595 14.66 -18.06 20.01
CA ASN A 595 13.36 -17.48 19.73
C ASN A 595 12.31 -18.60 19.58
N SER A 596 11.44 -18.74 20.58
CA SER A 596 10.43 -19.80 20.66
C SER A 596 9.35 -19.72 19.58
N ALA A 597 9.22 -18.58 18.90
CA ALA A 597 8.26 -18.37 17.82
C ALA A 597 8.83 -18.68 16.43
N TYR A 598 10.15 -18.68 16.26
CA TYR A 598 10.74 -18.76 14.93
C TYR A 598 10.59 -20.15 14.30
N LEU A 599 10.83 -21.23 15.05
CA LEU A 599 10.78 -22.60 14.57
C LEU A 599 9.35 -23.20 14.66
N PRO A 600 8.68 -23.46 13.53
CA PRO A 600 7.36 -24.09 13.53
C PRO A 600 7.45 -25.55 14.00
N ARG A 601 6.39 -26.05 14.64
CA ARG A 601 6.30 -27.46 15.02
C ARG A 601 6.01 -28.33 13.78
N VAL A 602 6.88 -29.29 13.48
CA VAL A 602 6.74 -30.21 12.33
C VAL A 602 6.28 -31.59 12.79
N GLY A 603 5.40 -32.21 12.00
CA GLY A 603 4.99 -33.61 12.19
C GLY A 603 4.08 -33.84 13.41
N TYR A 604 3.49 -32.79 13.98
CA TYR A 604 2.56 -32.94 15.09
C TYR A 604 1.15 -33.25 14.58
N PRO A 605 0.54 -34.41 14.90
CA PRO A 605 -0.68 -34.89 14.25
C PRO A 605 -1.93 -34.01 14.42
N LYS A 606 -1.91 -33.06 15.36
CA LYS A 606 -3.03 -32.16 15.60
C LYS A 606 -2.84 -30.79 14.95
N ASP A 607 -1.66 -30.49 14.43
CA ASP A 607 -1.48 -29.28 13.63
C ASP A 607 -2.07 -29.53 12.24
N GLU A 608 -2.82 -28.55 11.75
CA GLU A 608 -3.58 -28.66 10.50
C GLU A 608 -3.25 -27.48 9.60
N ILE A 609 -3.37 -27.68 8.29
CA ILE A 609 -3.29 -26.65 7.26
C ILE A 609 -4.72 -26.32 6.84
N PHE A 610 -5.03 -25.07 6.54
CA PHE A 610 -6.39 -24.70 6.13
C PHE A 610 -6.78 -25.33 4.79
N GLU A 611 -8.00 -25.86 4.77
CA GLU A 611 -8.65 -26.34 3.55
C GLU A 611 -9.75 -25.38 3.10
N TYR A 612 -9.90 -25.22 1.79
CA TYR A 612 -10.88 -24.33 1.21
C TYR A 612 -12.27 -24.98 1.13
N ASN A 613 -13.22 -24.42 1.88
CA ASN A 613 -14.65 -24.73 1.73
C ASN A 613 -15.50 -23.47 1.65
N ALA A 614 -16.10 -23.23 0.47
CA ALA A 614 -16.88 -22.02 0.21
C ALA A 614 -18.10 -21.86 1.14
N LYS A 615 -18.77 -22.97 1.52
CA LYS A 615 -19.94 -22.93 2.40
C LYS A 615 -19.53 -22.62 3.83
N THR A 616 -18.54 -23.34 4.35
CA THR A 616 -17.99 -23.12 5.69
C THR A 616 -17.46 -21.69 5.84
N LYS A 617 -16.69 -21.21 4.86
CA LYS A 617 -16.14 -19.84 4.86
C LYS A 617 -17.23 -18.77 5.02
N LYS A 618 -18.32 -18.90 4.24
CA LYS A 618 -19.44 -17.95 4.33
C LYS A 618 -20.09 -17.98 5.71
N LEU A 619 -20.32 -19.17 6.26
CA LEU A 619 -20.93 -19.33 7.58
C LEU A 619 -20.03 -18.75 8.70
N ILE A 620 -18.72 -18.99 8.64
CA ILE A 620 -17.73 -18.42 9.55
C ILE A 620 -17.75 -16.88 9.49
N SER A 621 -17.77 -16.29 8.29
CA SER A 621 -17.84 -14.83 8.10
C SER A 621 -19.14 -14.22 8.71
N ASP A 622 -20.28 -14.87 8.49
CA ASP A 622 -21.57 -14.46 9.08
C ASP A 622 -21.54 -14.53 10.62
N TYR A 623 -20.88 -15.54 11.20
CA TYR A 623 -20.71 -15.66 12.64
C TYR A 623 -19.68 -14.70 13.21
N TRP A 624 -18.56 -14.49 12.54
CA TRP A 624 -17.51 -13.56 12.99
C TRP A 624 -18.03 -12.14 13.15
N THR A 625 -18.84 -11.67 12.19
CA THR A 625 -19.49 -10.36 12.28
C THR A 625 -20.36 -10.23 13.54
N LYS A 626 -20.98 -11.33 14.00
CA LYS A 626 -21.77 -11.36 15.24
C LYS A 626 -20.90 -11.44 16.49
N VAL A 627 -19.78 -12.16 16.45
CA VAL A 627 -18.80 -12.22 17.55
C VAL A 627 -18.27 -10.81 17.86
N LYS A 628 -17.91 -10.03 16.84
CA LYS A 628 -17.35 -8.68 17.02
C LYS A 628 -18.30 -7.68 17.68
N ILE A 629 -19.60 -7.93 17.64
CA ILE A 629 -20.62 -7.07 18.27
C ILE A 629 -21.18 -7.66 19.57
N ALA A 630 -20.75 -8.86 19.96
CA ALA A 630 -21.12 -9.44 21.23
C ALA A 630 -20.52 -8.60 22.36
N LYS A 631 -21.36 -8.07 23.25
CA LYS A 631 -20.97 -7.32 24.44
C LYS A 631 -21.50 -8.02 25.68
#